data_AF-A0A8H5QK65-F1
#
_entry.id   AF-A0A8H5QK65-F1
#
_cell.length_a   1.000
_cell.length_b   1.000
_cell.length_c   1.000
_cell.angle_alpha   90.00
_cell.angle_beta   90.00
_cell.angle_gamma   90.00
#
_symmetry.space_group_name_H-M   'P 1'
#
loop_
_entity.id
_entity.type
_entity.pdbx_description
1 polymer ?
#
loop_
_entity_poly.entity_id
_entity_poly.type
_entity_poly.pdbx_seq_one_letter_code
_entity_poly.pdbx_strand_id
1 'polypeptide(L)'
;MLPITTSLIVVPAQLRKGTNRYLFEHFLHVTAKRMAGRTYPENPFLSCNLKIASGSTIMQHAILAISASHLLYKRPDMAETCASHYAIVLRSMKHAVTRWKALDTRDQIALLATALALCWFEVSQPY
;
A
#
# COMPACT_ATOMS: atom_id res chain seq x y z
N MET A 1 3.60 31.95 1.90
CA MET A 1 4.15 30.58 1.85
C MET A 1 4.19 30.05 3.27
N LEU A 2 3.29 29.12 3.62
CA LEU A 2 3.33 28.42 4.92
C LEU A 2 4.22 27.18 4.79
N PRO A 3 5.02 26.83 5.80
CA PRO A 3 5.91 25.68 5.73
C PRO A 3 5.08 24.40 5.84
N ILE A 4 5.21 23.52 4.85
CA ILE A 4 4.67 22.16 4.91
C ILE A 4 5.46 21.46 6.02
N THR A 5 4.81 21.24 7.17
CA THR A 5 5.33 20.42 8.26
C THR A 5 5.61 19.04 7.68
N THR A 6 6.86 18.82 7.31
CA THR A 6 7.35 17.53 6.85
C THR A 6 7.42 16.65 8.08
N SER A 7 6.30 16.09 8.50
CA SER A 7 6.33 14.97 9.42
C SER A 7 7.12 13.88 8.71
N LEU A 8 8.34 13.64 9.19
CA LEU A 8 9.21 12.59 8.67
C LEU A 8 8.45 11.27 8.80
N ILE A 9 7.89 10.79 7.69
CA ILE A 9 7.29 9.46 7.65
C ILE A 9 8.43 8.47 7.88
N VAL A 10 8.50 7.93 9.10
CA VAL A 10 9.45 6.88 9.42
C VAL A 10 9.09 5.67 8.58
N VAL A 11 9.93 5.36 7.60
CA VAL A 11 9.69 4.22 6.70
C VAL A 11 9.84 2.92 7.49
N PRO A 12 8.77 2.11 7.60
CA PRO A 12 8.79 0.85 8.34
C PRO A 12 9.91 -0.08 7.88
N ALA A 13 10.49 -0.86 8.81
CA ALA A 13 11.58 -1.78 8.50
C ALA A 13 11.22 -2.80 7.40
N GLN A 14 9.95 -3.22 7.33
CA GLN A 14 9.44 -4.13 6.29
C GLN A 14 9.56 -3.55 4.88
N LEU A 15 9.45 -2.23 4.73
CA LEU A 15 9.55 -1.53 3.45
C LEU A 15 11.00 -1.22 3.05
N ARG A 16 11.98 -1.45 3.94
CA ARG A 16 13.39 -1.05 3.71
C ARG A 16 14.32 -2.19 3.28
N LYS A 17 13.83 -3.42 3.16
CA LYS A 17 14.68 -4.60 2.95
C LYS A 17 14.40 -5.31 1.63
N GLY A 18 15.45 -5.81 0.98
CA GLY A 18 15.39 -6.69 -0.19
C GLY A 18 14.46 -6.17 -1.29
N THR A 19 13.67 -7.09 -1.87
CA THR A 19 12.67 -6.81 -2.91
C THR A 19 11.62 -5.79 -2.46
N ASN A 20 11.26 -5.76 -1.17
CA ASN A 20 10.28 -4.79 -0.65
C ASN A 20 10.75 -3.35 -0.79
N ARG A 21 12.06 -3.08 -0.64
CA ARG A 21 12.62 -1.73 -0.86
C ARG A 21 12.39 -1.28 -2.29
N TYR A 22 12.73 -2.15 -3.25
CA TYR A 22 12.54 -1.88 -4.67
C TYR A 22 11.05 -1.64 -5.01
N LEU A 23 10.15 -2.50 -4.52
CA LEU A 23 8.71 -2.35 -4.71
C LEU A 23 8.18 -1.06 -4.07
N PHE A 24 8.68 -0.71 -2.88
CA PHE A 24 8.28 0.52 -2.19
C PHE A 24 8.73 1.76 -2.96
N GLU A 25 9.99 1.82 -3.42
CA GLU A 25 10.48 2.91 -4.27
C GLU A 25 9.68 3.00 -5.58
N HIS A 26 9.37 1.87 -6.20
CA HIS A 26 8.53 1.83 -7.39
C HIS A 26 7.13 2.41 -7.12
N PHE A 27 6.55 2.13 -5.94
CA PHE A 27 5.27 2.69 -5.54
C PHE A 27 5.32 4.21 -5.42
N LEU A 28 6.35 4.73 -4.73
CA LEU A 28 6.54 6.16 -4.50
C LEU A 28 6.69 6.95 -5.81
N HIS A 29 7.49 6.41 -6.74
CA HIS A 29 7.89 7.16 -7.93
C HIS A 29 7.01 6.92 -9.15
N VAL A 30 6.33 5.77 -9.23
CA VAL A 30 5.60 5.35 -10.42
C VAL A 30 4.15 4.97 -10.11
N THR A 31 3.92 3.95 -9.28
CA THR A 31 2.58 3.36 -9.11
C THR A 31 1.58 4.35 -8.54
N ALA A 32 1.92 5.03 -7.44
CA ALA A 32 1.03 6.01 -6.82
C ALA A 32 0.65 7.15 -7.79
N LYS A 33 1.58 7.60 -8.64
CA LYS A 33 1.32 8.65 -9.63
C LYS A 33 0.35 8.16 -10.72
N ARG A 34 0.51 6.92 -11.16
CA ARG A 34 -0.42 6.29 -12.12
C ARG A 34 -1.82 6.13 -11.52
N MET A 35 -1.91 5.70 -10.27
CA MET A 35 -3.18 5.55 -9.55
C MET A 35 -3.94 6.87 -9.39
N ALA A 36 -3.22 7.98 -9.12
CA ALA A 36 -3.85 9.29 -9.00
C ALA A 36 -4.48 9.79 -10.31
N GLY A 37 -4.04 9.27 -11.47
CA GLY A 37 -4.57 9.58 -12.80
C GLY A 37 -4.41 11.05 -13.26
N ARG A 38 -3.95 11.94 -12.38
CA ARG A 38 -3.79 13.38 -12.61
C ARG A 38 -2.61 13.89 -11.80
N THR A 39 -1.95 14.92 -12.31
CA THR A 39 -0.92 15.65 -11.56
C THR A 39 -1.60 16.59 -10.56
N TYR A 40 -2.07 16.04 -9.44
CA TYR A 40 -2.50 16.85 -8.29
C TYR A 40 -1.27 17.39 -7.54
N PRO A 41 -1.33 18.58 -6.92
CA PRO A 41 -0.24 19.09 -6.09
C PRO A 41 0.12 18.13 -4.95
N GLU A 42 -0.84 17.34 -4.46
CA GLU A 42 -0.63 16.28 -3.48
C GLU A 42 -1.24 14.96 -3.94
N ASN A 43 -0.45 13.89 -3.92
CA ASN A 43 -0.92 12.54 -4.27
C ASN A 43 -1.52 11.86 -3.03
N PRO A 44 -2.83 11.53 -2.99
CA PRO A 44 -3.48 10.93 -1.81
C PRO A 44 -2.92 9.55 -1.45
N PHE A 45 -2.44 8.78 -2.44
CA PHE A 45 -1.77 7.50 -2.22
C PHE A 45 -0.38 7.67 -1.58
N LEU A 46 0.20 8.88 -1.60
CA LEU A 46 1.42 9.20 -0.88
C LEU A 46 1.11 9.91 0.45
N SER A 47 0.25 10.93 0.44
CA SER A 47 -0.02 11.76 1.63
C SER A 47 -0.86 11.07 2.69
N CYS A 48 -1.77 10.15 2.31
CA CYS A 48 -2.63 9.42 3.24
C CYS A 48 -2.14 7.98 3.45
N ASN A 49 -2.01 7.20 2.38
CA ASN A 49 -1.72 5.76 2.49
C ASN A 49 -0.36 5.48 3.14
N LEU A 50 0.67 6.31 2.92
CA LEU A 50 1.96 6.13 3.59
C LEU A 50 1.90 6.44 5.09
N LYS A 51 1.11 7.44 5.50
CA LYS A 51 0.88 7.73 6.92
C LYS A 51 0.19 6.55 7.61
N ILE A 52 -0.79 5.95 6.96
CA ILE A 52 -1.44 4.72 7.45
C ILE A 52 -0.44 3.57 7.50
N ALA A 53 0.31 3.34 6.43
CA ALA A 53 1.31 2.28 6.35
C ALA A 53 2.41 2.41 7.41
N SER A 54 2.72 3.62 7.90
CA SER A 54 3.69 3.79 8.99
C SER A 54 3.34 2.98 10.25
N GLY A 55 2.04 2.78 10.54
CA GLY A 55 1.55 2.01 11.69
C GLY A 55 0.85 0.70 11.34
N SER A 56 0.48 0.47 10.08
CA SER A 56 -0.28 -0.72 9.67
C SER A 56 0.56 -1.63 8.77
N THR A 57 0.93 -2.80 9.28
CA THR A 57 1.62 -3.84 8.50
C THR A 57 0.74 -4.38 7.36
N ILE A 58 -0.59 -4.42 7.55
CA ILE A 58 -1.53 -4.83 6.51
C ILE A 58 -1.45 -3.85 5.33
N MET A 59 -1.47 -2.55 5.62
CA MET A 59 -1.35 -1.51 4.59
C MET A 59 0.02 -1.52 3.91
N GLN A 60 1.10 -1.80 4.65
CA GLN A 60 2.43 -1.99 4.05
C GLN A 60 2.41 -3.10 3.00
N HIS A 61 1.86 -4.27 3.32
CA HIS A 61 1.77 -5.37 2.36
C HIS A 61 0.84 -5.06 1.18
N ALA A 62 -0.25 -4.31 1.40
CA ALA A 62 -1.13 -3.89 0.31
C ALA A 62 -0.41 -2.98 -0.69
N ILE A 63 0.37 -2.02 -0.20
CA ILE A 63 1.22 -1.14 -1.04
C ILE A 63 2.21 -1.97 -1.86
N LEU A 64 2.88 -2.94 -1.22
CA LEU A 64 3.84 -3.81 -1.91
C LEU A 64 3.17 -4.69 -2.97
N ALA A 65 2.00 -5.26 -2.67
CA ALA A 65 1.22 -6.05 -3.61
C ALA A 65 0.80 -5.23 -4.84
N ILE A 66 0.25 -4.01 -4.64
CA ILE A 66 -0.13 -3.10 -5.72
C ILE A 66 1.07 -2.68 -6.57
N SER A 67 2.21 -2.45 -5.93
CA SER A 67 3.43 -2.11 -6.66
C SER A 67 3.94 -3.29 -7.49
N ALA A 68 3.91 -4.49 -6.93
CA ALA A 68 4.31 -5.71 -7.63
C ALA A 68 3.35 -6.05 -8.78
N SER A 69 2.03 -5.91 -8.59
CA SER A 69 1.04 -6.14 -9.67
C SER A 69 1.26 -5.17 -10.82
N HIS A 70 1.47 -3.90 -10.51
CA HIS A 70 1.80 -2.91 -11.52
C HIS A 70 3.12 -3.22 -12.25
N LEU A 71 4.05 -3.98 -11.66
CA LEU A 71 5.26 -4.39 -12.37
C LEU A 71 5.10 -5.63 -13.26
N LEU A 72 4.05 -6.45 -13.07
CA LEU A 72 3.93 -7.74 -13.76
C LEU A 72 3.97 -7.65 -15.28
N TYR A 73 3.45 -6.56 -15.86
CA TYR A 73 3.49 -6.36 -17.32
C TYR A 73 4.93 -6.21 -17.87
N LYS A 74 5.90 -5.80 -17.04
CA LYS A 74 7.33 -5.69 -17.42
C LYS A 74 8.20 -6.77 -16.79
N ARG A 75 7.80 -7.27 -15.63
CA ARG A 75 8.58 -8.17 -14.77
C ARG A 75 7.70 -9.33 -14.31
N PRO A 76 7.42 -10.31 -15.19
CA PRO A 76 6.63 -11.48 -14.83
C PRO A 76 7.20 -12.28 -13.65
N ASP A 77 8.52 -12.18 -13.43
CA ASP A 77 9.22 -12.76 -12.29
C ASP A 77 8.75 -12.22 -10.92
N MET A 78 8.00 -11.10 -10.90
CA MET A 78 7.39 -10.57 -9.68
C MET A 78 6.09 -11.28 -9.26
N ALA A 79 5.58 -12.24 -10.06
CA ALA A 79 4.30 -12.90 -9.81
C ALA A 79 4.20 -13.53 -8.42
N GLU A 80 5.22 -14.29 -8.01
CA GLU A 80 5.24 -14.94 -6.70
C GLU A 80 5.31 -13.92 -5.55
N THR A 81 6.08 -12.85 -5.71
CA THR A 81 6.18 -11.78 -4.71
C THR A 81 4.85 -11.03 -4.57
N CYS A 82 4.20 -10.73 -5.71
CA CYS A 82 2.88 -10.12 -5.75
C CYS A 82 1.84 -10.98 -5.02
N ALA A 83 1.75 -12.27 -5.38
CA ALA A 83 0.84 -13.23 -4.77
C ALA A 83 1.10 -13.39 -3.27
N SER A 84 2.36 -13.43 -2.86
CA SER A 84 2.76 -13.57 -1.46
C SER A 84 2.28 -12.40 -0.61
N HIS A 85 2.52 -11.16 -1.04
CA HIS A 85 2.03 -9.98 -0.31
C HIS A 85 0.51 -9.91 -0.30
N TYR A 86 -0.15 -10.17 -1.43
CA TYR A 86 -1.59 -10.18 -1.52
C TYR A 86 -2.23 -11.23 -0.58
N ALA A 87 -1.69 -12.45 -0.52
CA ALA A 87 -2.15 -13.49 0.39
C ALA A 87 -2.00 -13.12 1.87
N ILE A 88 -0.91 -12.41 2.24
CA ILE A 88 -0.72 -11.87 3.59
C ILE A 88 -1.83 -10.86 3.89
N VAL A 89 -2.09 -9.92 2.98
CA VAL A 89 -3.14 -8.90 3.17
C VAL A 89 -4.51 -9.57 3.35
N LEU A 90 -4.90 -10.48 2.46
CA LEU A 90 -6.19 -11.18 2.56
C LEU A 90 -6.36 -11.92 3.88
N ARG A 91 -5.32 -12.65 4.32
CA ARG A 91 -5.34 -13.37 5.60
C ARG A 91 -5.51 -12.40 6.76
N SER A 92 -4.73 -11.31 6.79
CA SER A 92 -4.83 -10.29 7.84
C SER A 92 -6.19 -9.58 7.84
N MET A 93 -6.73 -9.24 6.66
CA MET A 93 -8.06 -8.65 6.50
C MET A 93 -9.15 -9.55 7.07
N LYS A 94 -9.13 -10.86 6.74
CA LYS A 94 -10.09 -11.85 7.26
C LYS A 94 -10.16 -11.82 8.79
N HIS A 95 -9.01 -11.76 9.47
CA HIS A 95 -8.95 -11.71 10.93
C HIS A 95 -9.32 -10.35 11.51
N ALA A 96 -8.94 -9.25 10.86
CA ALA A 96 -9.21 -7.91 11.35
C ALA A 96 -10.70 -7.54 11.24
N VAL A 97 -11.38 -7.95 10.17
CA VAL A 97 -12.81 -7.67 9.96
C VAL A 97 -13.68 -8.31 11.05
N THR A 98 -13.37 -9.55 11.47
CA THR A 98 -14.15 -10.22 12.53
C THR A 98 -13.99 -9.55 13.90
N ARG A 99 -12.92 -8.77 14.10
CA ARG A 99 -12.61 -8.07 15.34
C ARG A 99 -12.81 -6.56 15.26
N TRP A 100 -13.42 -6.04 14.18
CA TRP A 100 -13.53 -4.61 13.90
C TRP A 100 -14.01 -3.75 15.08
N LYS A 101 -15.04 -4.22 15.80
CA LYS A 101 -15.63 -3.48 16.93
C LYS A 101 -14.67 -3.30 18.12
N ALA A 102 -13.64 -4.13 18.21
CA ALA A 102 -12.62 -4.08 19.26
C ALA A 102 -11.35 -3.33 18.83
N LEU A 103 -11.26 -2.89 17.57
CA LEU A 103 -10.15 -2.08 17.08
C LEU A 103 -10.34 -0.62 17.50
N ASP A 104 -9.22 0.08 17.70
CA ASP A 104 -9.26 1.52 17.86
C ASP A 104 -9.61 2.20 16.51
N THR A 105 -9.92 3.50 16.55
CA THR A 105 -10.31 4.26 15.35
C THR A 105 -9.22 4.27 14.29
N ARG A 106 -7.94 4.26 14.68
CA ARG A 106 -6.81 4.30 13.75
C ARG A 106 -6.73 2.99 12.96
N ASP A 107 -6.85 1.87 13.63
CA ASP A 107 -6.82 0.53 13.05
C ASP A 107 -8.06 0.26 12.20
N GLN A 108 -9.23 0.81 12.59
CA GLN A 108 -10.43 0.80 11.76
C GLN A 108 -10.22 1.56 10.45
N ILE A 109 -9.67 2.78 10.50
CA ILE A 109 -9.34 3.56 9.29
C ILE A 109 -8.32 2.81 8.43
N ALA A 110 -7.28 2.21 9.05
CA ALA A 110 -6.29 1.44 8.33
C ALA A 110 -6.89 0.23 7.62
N LEU A 111 -7.84 -0.45 8.25
CA LEU A 111 -8.52 -1.59 7.66
C LEU A 111 -9.43 -1.17 6.50
N LEU A 112 -10.18 -0.07 6.64
CA LEU A 112 -10.98 0.47 5.53
C LEU A 112 -10.10 0.92 4.35
N ALA A 113 -9.01 1.64 4.63
CA ALA A 113 -8.07 2.07 3.60
C ALA A 113 -7.42 0.88 2.88
N THR A 114 -7.11 -0.19 3.63
CA THR A 114 -6.61 -1.44 3.04
C THR A 114 -7.66 -2.10 2.14
N ALA A 115 -8.93 -2.13 2.55
CA ALA A 115 -10.01 -2.67 1.71
C ALA A 115 -10.11 -1.91 0.38
N LEU A 116 -10.07 -0.57 0.42
CA LEU A 116 -10.06 0.27 -0.79
C LEU A 116 -8.83 0.02 -1.67
N ALA A 117 -7.66 -0.16 -1.05
CA ALA A 117 -6.43 -0.51 -1.75
C ALA A 117 -6.54 -1.89 -2.44
N LEU A 118 -7.18 -2.87 -1.80
CA LEU A 118 -7.44 -4.17 -2.41
C LEU A 118 -8.42 -4.06 -3.59
N CYS A 119 -9.46 -3.24 -3.51
CA CYS A 119 -10.34 -2.99 -4.66
C CYS A 119 -9.54 -2.46 -5.87
N TRP A 120 -8.57 -1.57 -5.62
CA TRP A 120 -7.68 -1.11 -6.68
C TRP A 120 -6.79 -2.23 -7.23
N PHE A 121 -6.23 -3.05 -6.35
CA PHE A 121 -5.42 -4.20 -6.74
C PHE A 121 -6.20 -5.12 -7.69
N GLU A 122 -7.43 -5.50 -7.36
CA GLU A 122 -8.28 -6.38 -8.19
C GLU A 122 -8.57 -5.80 -9.57
N VAL A 123 -8.88 -4.51 -9.66
CA VAL A 123 -9.19 -3.84 -10.93
C VAL A 123 -7.94 -3.70 -11.82
N SER A 124 -6.75 -3.70 -11.21
CA SER A 124 -5.48 -3.60 -11.94
C SER A 124 -4.94 -4.92 -12.48
N GLN A 125 -5.54 -6.06 -12.11
CA GLN A 125 -5.09 -7.36 -12.58
C GLN A 125 -5.48 -7.58 -14.06
N PRO A 126 -4.54 -7.99 -14.92
CA PRO A 126 -4.87 -8.47 -16.25
C PRO A 126 -5.44 -9.88 -16.12
N TYR A 127 -6.76 -10.02 -16.27
CA TYR A 127 -7.42 -11.33 -16.45
C TYR A 127 -7.22 -11.83 -17.88
#